data_AF-A0A831UFF5-F1
#
_entry.id   AF-A0A831UFF5-F1
#
_cell.length_a   1.000
_cell.length_b   1.000
_cell.length_c   1.000
_cell.angle_alpha   90.00
_cell.angle_beta   90.00
_cell.angle_gamma   90.00
#
_symmetry.space_group_name_H-M   'P 1'
#
loop_
_entity.id
_entity.type
_entity.pdbx_description
1 polymer ?
#
loop_
_entity_poly.entity_id
_entity_poly.type
_entity_poly.pdbx_seq_one_letter_code
_entity_poly.pdbx_strand_id
1 'polypeptide(L)'
;MPKRQQTSSVKRQVLEALFQQYLRTGDPVFDNDAVKAVCHQLGFGNPFDATKVDTKSELPDIMVQNKYCVAHIGKGKHQFVQALSDWYHDFEPIQGNEQWEWRYRSSLLNDLESGESSTLSLAFNQRILHDFLYEDITASPRIYIPGRPRLTMSYRVGSVQLQLTSQQMEVDLTLEHDRIVTVVEAKNSLLSDFAIYQIFHPFKYYSQKLRDRGSPAKEVNACYVLRSEQTGLICVRMYLYRFLDEDRIDSIQLVRKAEYRLVRR
;
A
#
# COMPACT_ATOMS: atom_id res chain seq x y z
N MET A 1 -12.10 21.27 -26.54
CA MET A 1 -10.69 21.42 -26.11
C MET A 1 -9.96 20.13 -26.44
N PRO A 2 -8.80 20.17 -27.11
CA PRO A 2 -8.07 18.95 -27.46
C PRO A 2 -7.56 18.28 -26.17
N LYS A 3 -7.79 16.97 -26.05
CA LYS A 3 -7.21 16.14 -24.98
C LYS A 3 -5.68 16.29 -25.08
N ARG A 4 -5.09 16.92 -24.06
CA ARG A 4 -3.63 16.96 -23.88
C ARG A 4 -3.18 15.49 -23.84
N GLN A 5 -2.48 15.01 -24.88
CA GLN A 5 -1.81 13.71 -24.83
C GLN A 5 -0.80 13.79 -23.69
N GLN A 6 -1.14 13.15 -22.57
CA GLN A 6 -0.27 13.05 -21.42
C GLN A 6 0.88 12.14 -21.86
N THR A 7 2.09 12.68 -21.96
CA THR A 7 3.28 11.90 -22.26
C THR A 7 3.37 10.74 -21.27
N SER A 8 3.31 9.51 -21.78
CA SER A 8 3.39 8.28 -20.96
C SER A 8 4.68 8.28 -20.15
N SER A 9 4.61 8.06 -18.84
CA SER A 9 5.80 8.03 -17.99
C SER A 9 6.75 6.91 -18.45
N VAL A 10 8.06 7.11 -18.27
CA VAL A 10 9.06 6.09 -18.66
C VAL A 10 8.78 4.75 -17.95
N LYS A 11 8.28 4.78 -16.71
CA LYS A 11 7.81 3.60 -15.96
C LYS A 11 6.72 2.83 -16.71
N ARG A 12 5.68 3.53 -17.20
CA ARG A 12 4.62 2.92 -18.03
C ARG A 12 5.21 2.32 -19.31
N GLN A 13 6.14 3.01 -19.98
CA GLN A 13 6.77 2.48 -21.19
C GLN A 13 7.56 1.18 -20.92
N VAL A 14 8.25 1.08 -19.78
CA VAL A 14 8.93 -0.15 -19.36
C VAL A 14 7.94 -1.30 -19.16
N LEU A 15 6.87 -1.07 -18.40
CA LEU A 15 5.82 -2.06 -18.17
C LEU A 15 5.14 -2.50 -19.47
N GLU A 16 4.89 -1.56 -20.38
CA GLU A 16 4.31 -1.83 -21.68
C GLU A 16 5.24 -2.72 -22.52
N ALA A 17 6.53 -2.40 -22.58
CA ALA A 17 7.51 -3.20 -23.32
C ALA A 17 7.63 -4.64 -22.76
N LEU A 18 7.63 -4.80 -21.43
CA LEU A 18 7.60 -6.12 -20.79
C LEU A 18 6.30 -6.88 -21.11
N PHE A 19 5.16 -6.19 -21.08
CA PHE A 19 3.88 -6.81 -21.41
C PHE A 19 3.80 -7.24 -22.88
N GLN A 20 4.34 -6.43 -23.80
CA GLN A 20 4.45 -6.79 -25.22
C GLN A 20 5.40 -7.98 -25.47
N GLN A 21 6.42 -8.19 -24.62
CA GLN A 21 7.21 -9.41 -24.66
C GLN A 21 6.36 -10.61 -24.25
N TYR A 22 5.62 -10.51 -23.14
CA TYR A 22 4.66 -11.53 -22.71
C TYR A 22 3.64 -11.89 -23.80
N LEU A 23 3.03 -10.91 -24.46
CA LEU A 23 2.07 -11.16 -25.55
C LEU A 23 2.66 -11.93 -26.73
N ARG A 24 3.98 -11.86 -26.93
CA ARG A 24 4.68 -12.61 -28.00
C ARG A 24 5.13 -14.00 -27.55
N THR A 25 5.58 -14.15 -26.31
CA THR A 25 6.16 -15.40 -25.80
C THR A 25 5.15 -16.32 -25.14
N GLY A 26 4.07 -15.77 -24.59
CA GLY A 26 3.11 -16.46 -23.75
C GLY A 26 3.60 -16.77 -22.33
N ASP A 27 4.85 -16.41 -21.97
CA ASP A 27 5.39 -16.63 -20.62
C ASP A 27 5.02 -15.45 -19.71
N PRO A 28 4.12 -15.65 -18.72
CA PRO A 28 3.69 -14.57 -17.84
C PRO A 28 4.76 -14.17 -16.82
N VAL A 29 5.83 -14.96 -16.66
CA VAL A 29 6.88 -14.73 -15.67
C VAL A 29 8.09 -14.05 -16.31
N PHE A 30 8.61 -13.05 -15.63
CA PHE A 30 9.84 -12.36 -16.01
C PHE A 30 10.67 -12.02 -14.77
N ASP A 31 11.96 -11.75 -14.95
CA ASP A 31 12.87 -11.51 -13.83
C ASP A 31 13.48 -10.10 -13.87
N ASN A 32 14.25 -9.79 -12.83
CA ASN A 32 14.93 -8.52 -12.70
C ASN A 32 15.91 -8.22 -13.85
N ASP A 33 16.45 -9.23 -14.53
CA ASP A 33 17.40 -9.01 -15.62
C ASP A 33 16.66 -8.60 -16.90
N ALA A 34 15.48 -9.19 -17.16
CA ALA A 34 14.56 -8.68 -18.18
C ALA A 34 14.13 -7.23 -17.89
N VAL A 35 13.78 -6.91 -16.64
CA VAL A 35 13.43 -5.53 -16.24
C VAL A 35 14.59 -4.57 -16.47
N LYS A 36 15.81 -4.90 -16.01
CA LYS A 36 17.00 -4.06 -16.21
C LYS A 36 17.31 -3.81 -17.69
N ALA A 37 17.17 -4.84 -18.53
CA ALA A 37 17.42 -4.72 -19.96
C ALA A 37 16.47 -3.70 -20.61
N VAL A 38 15.17 -3.77 -20.30
CA VAL A 38 14.17 -2.82 -20.79
C VAL A 38 14.38 -1.42 -20.20
N CYS A 39 14.66 -1.31 -18.90
CA CYS A 39 14.98 -0.03 -18.26
C CYS A 39 16.19 0.65 -18.90
N HIS A 40 17.27 -0.09 -19.19
CA HIS A 40 18.45 0.45 -19.86
C HIS A 40 18.12 0.96 -21.26
N GLN A 41 17.32 0.21 -22.04
CA GLN A 41 16.89 0.62 -23.38
C GLN A 41 16.05 1.91 -23.37
N LEU A 42 15.22 2.11 -22.34
CA LEU A 42 14.30 3.25 -22.23
C LEU A 42 14.82 4.39 -21.33
N GLY A 43 16.02 4.25 -20.76
CA GLY A 43 16.61 5.26 -19.88
C GLY A 43 15.93 5.39 -18.51
N PHE A 44 15.31 4.33 -17.98
CA PHE A 44 14.72 4.32 -16.64
C PHE A 44 15.79 4.03 -15.57
N GLY A 45 16.03 4.99 -14.68
CA GLY A 45 17.17 4.94 -13.75
C GLY A 45 17.09 3.88 -12.64
N ASN A 46 15.89 3.53 -12.16
CA ASN A 46 15.73 2.58 -11.05
C ASN A 46 14.90 1.34 -11.45
N PRO A 47 15.54 0.27 -11.95
CA PRO A 47 14.83 -0.95 -12.37
C PRO A 47 13.97 -1.60 -11.29
N PHE A 48 14.31 -1.44 -10.00
CA PHE A 48 13.56 -2.02 -8.90
C PHE A 48 12.20 -1.34 -8.66
N ASP A 49 12.06 -0.09 -9.11
CA ASP A 49 10.79 0.64 -9.03
C ASP A 49 9.86 0.37 -10.22
N ALA A 50 10.43 -0.08 -11.35
CA ALA A 50 9.68 -0.21 -12.61
C ALA A 50 8.47 -1.16 -12.50
N THR A 51 8.57 -2.19 -11.65
CA THR A 51 7.52 -3.19 -11.44
C THR A 51 6.73 -3.00 -10.15
N LYS A 52 7.06 -2.00 -9.32
CA LYS A 52 6.20 -1.59 -8.19
C LYS A 52 5.08 -0.74 -8.76
N VAL A 53 3.82 -1.17 -8.66
CA VAL A 53 2.69 -0.47 -9.30
C VAL A 53 1.65 -0.23 -8.22
N ASP A 54 1.87 0.84 -7.46
CA ASP A 54 1.12 1.08 -6.22
C ASP A 54 -0.30 1.57 -6.49
N THR A 55 -0.56 2.17 -7.67
CA THR A 55 -1.90 2.60 -8.10
C THR A 55 -2.24 2.12 -9.52
N LYS A 56 -3.53 1.98 -9.83
CA LYS A 56 -4.03 1.64 -11.18
C LYS A 56 -3.52 2.62 -12.23
N SER A 57 -3.35 3.88 -11.85
CA SER A 57 -2.85 4.94 -12.74
C SER A 57 -1.41 4.70 -13.20
N GLU A 58 -0.63 3.85 -12.55
CA GLU A 58 0.74 3.55 -12.98
C GLU A 58 0.81 2.49 -14.08
N LEU A 59 -0.31 1.81 -14.37
CA LEU A 59 -0.38 0.81 -15.42
C LEU A 59 -0.41 1.44 -16.82
N PRO A 60 0.20 0.79 -17.82
CA PRO A 60 -0.02 1.10 -19.23
C PRO A 60 -1.45 0.76 -19.66
N ASP A 61 -1.99 1.52 -20.61
CA ASP A 61 -3.36 1.34 -21.13
C ASP A 61 -3.60 -0.08 -21.67
N ILE A 62 -2.60 -0.67 -22.34
CA ILE A 62 -2.70 -2.04 -22.88
C ILE A 62 -2.92 -3.06 -21.76
N MET A 63 -2.28 -2.90 -20.59
CA MET A 63 -2.49 -3.81 -19.46
C MET A 63 -3.87 -3.61 -18.86
N VAL A 64 -4.32 -2.36 -18.71
CA VAL A 64 -5.66 -2.03 -18.21
C VAL A 64 -6.75 -2.64 -19.10
N GLN A 65 -6.63 -2.46 -20.42
CA GLN A 65 -7.57 -3.00 -21.41
C GLN A 65 -7.64 -4.54 -21.37
N ASN A 66 -6.49 -5.20 -21.17
CA ASN A 66 -6.40 -6.66 -21.08
C ASN A 66 -6.65 -7.20 -19.65
N LYS A 67 -6.92 -6.33 -18.67
CA LYS A 67 -7.19 -6.64 -17.26
C LYS A 67 -6.02 -7.31 -16.54
N TYR A 68 -4.80 -6.88 -16.84
CA TYR A 68 -3.57 -7.37 -16.20
C TYR A 68 -2.99 -6.40 -15.17
N CYS A 69 -2.35 -6.97 -14.15
CA CYS A 69 -1.48 -6.32 -13.18
C CYS A 69 -0.15 -7.07 -13.05
N VAL A 70 0.76 -6.58 -12.21
CA VAL A 70 2.06 -7.20 -11.93
C VAL A 70 2.12 -7.66 -10.48
N ALA A 71 2.45 -8.94 -10.28
CA ALA A 71 2.73 -9.52 -8.98
C ALA A 71 4.23 -9.76 -8.81
N HIS A 72 4.80 -9.45 -7.65
CA HIS A 72 6.14 -9.91 -7.28
C HIS A 72 6.02 -11.28 -6.62
N ILE A 73 6.68 -12.29 -7.19
CA ILE A 73 6.57 -13.69 -6.74
C ILE A 73 7.82 -14.18 -5.99
N GLY A 74 8.71 -13.26 -5.63
CA GLY A 74 9.92 -13.52 -4.86
C GLY A 74 11.13 -13.90 -5.70
N LYS A 75 12.31 -13.92 -5.07
CA LYS A 75 13.61 -14.23 -5.71
C LYS A 75 13.89 -13.41 -6.99
N GLY A 76 13.42 -12.16 -7.05
CA GLY A 76 13.61 -11.28 -8.20
C GLY A 76 12.78 -11.63 -9.42
N LYS A 77 11.71 -12.42 -9.24
CA LYS A 77 10.75 -12.77 -10.28
C LYS A 77 9.43 -12.02 -10.10
N HIS A 78 8.80 -11.75 -11.23
CA HIS A 78 7.55 -11.03 -11.40
C HIS A 78 6.62 -11.83 -12.29
N GLN A 79 5.33 -11.62 -12.16
CA GLN A 79 4.33 -12.32 -12.95
C GLN A 79 3.23 -11.35 -13.40
N PHE A 80 2.86 -11.42 -14.68
CA PHE A 80 1.63 -10.82 -15.17
C PHE A 80 0.43 -11.63 -14.71
N VAL A 81 -0.52 -10.96 -14.06
CA VAL A 81 -1.69 -11.59 -13.45
C VAL A 81 -2.96 -10.96 -14.01
N GLN A 82 -3.85 -11.77 -14.57
CA GLN A 82 -5.12 -11.31 -15.13
C GLN A 82 -6.19 -11.20 -14.03
N ALA A 83 -5.99 -10.28 -13.08
CA ALA A 83 -6.91 -10.07 -11.96
C ALA A 83 -7.01 -8.58 -11.57
N LEU A 84 -6.98 -7.69 -12.56
CA LEU A 84 -6.91 -6.24 -12.32
C LEU A 84 -8.00 -5.69 -11.39
N SER A 85 -9.24 -6.18 -11.50
CA SER A 85 -10.37 -5.74 -10.66
C SER A 85 -10.19 -6.08 -9.18
N ASP A 86 -9.41 -7.12 -8.89
CA ASP A 86 -9.27 -7.72 -7.57
C ASP A 86 -7.88 -7.42 -6.97
N TRP A 87 -7.03 -6.68 -7.70
CA TRP A 87 -5.66 -6.34 -7.31
C TRP A 87 -5.55 -4.95 -6.67
N TYR A 88 -6.44 -4.04 -7.05
CA TYR A 88 -6.47 -2.66 -6.59
C TYR A 88 -7.79 -2.37 -5.89
N HIS A 89 -7.73 -1.58 -4.81
CA HIS A 89 -8.89 -1.15 -4.05
C HIS A 89 -9.05 0.36 -4.14
N ASP A 90 -10.26 0.82 -4.43
CA ASP A 90 -10.58 2.26 -4.42
C ASP A 90 -10.83 2.71 -2.98
N PHE A 91 -10.23 3.84 -2.58
CA PHE A 91 -10.52 4.42 -1.27
C PHE A 91 -11.97 4.87 -1.20
N GLU A 92 -12.68 4.49 -0.14
CA GLU A 92 -14.08 4.84 0.02
C GLU A 92 -14.25 6.34 0.32
N PRO A 93 -15.28 7.01 -0.22
CA PRO A 93 -15.46 8.45 -0.02
C PRO A 93 -15.76 8.77 1.45
N ILE A 94 -15.00 9.68 2.05
CA ILE A 94 -15.19 10.17 3.41
C ILE A 94 -16.35 11.19 3.43
N GLN A 95 -17.34 10.92 4.26
CA GLN A 95 -18.53 11.74 4.47
C GLN A 95 -18.29 12.87 5.48
N GLY A 96 -19.18 13.86 5.53
CA GLY A 96 -19.02 15.02 6.42
C GLY A 96 -18.99 14.68 7.91
N ASN A 97 -19.70 13.64 8.34
CA ASN A 97 -19.71 13.15 9.73
C ASN A 97 -18.49 12.29 10.09
N GLU A 98 -17.58 12.06 9.14
CA GLU A 98 -16.31 11.34 9.32
C GLU A 98 -15.12 12.31 9.27
N GLN A 99 -15.38 13.62 9.31
CA GLN A 99 -14.40 14.69 9.24
C GLN A 99 -14.30 15.42 10.58
N TRP A 100 -13.07 15.60 11.07
CA TRP A 100 -12.79 16.16 12.39
C TRP A 100 -11.83 17.33 12.29
N GLU A 101 -12.15 18.44 12.96
CA GLU A 101 -11.14 19.47 13.24
C GLU A 101 -10.22 18.94 14.35
N TRP A 102 -8.92 18.82 14.07
CA TRP A 102 -7.94 18.33 15.02
C TRP A 102 -6.98 19.43 15.43
N ARG A 103 -7.20 19.98 16.62
CA ARG A 103 -6.35 21.05 17.16
C ARG A 103 -5.03 20.45 17.63
N TYR A 104 -3.93 20.95 17.07
CA TYR A 104 -2.61 20.41 17.33
C TYR A 104 -1.60 21.49 17.70
N ARG A 105 -0.56 21.11 18.45
CA ARG A 105 0.59 21.97 18.72
C ARG A 105 1.76 21.49 17.86
N SER A 106 2.27 22.36 16.99
CA SER A 106 3.43 22.05 16.17
C SER A 106 4.67 21.83 17.04
N SER A 107 5.45 20.79 16.75
CA SER A 107 6.77 20.60 17.34
C SER A 107 7.84 21.38 16.56
N LEU A 108 9.05 21.49 17.13
CA LEU A 108 10.21 22.08 16.46
C LEU A 108 10.62 21.35 15.17
N LEU A 109 10.26 20.07 15.05
CA LEU A 109 10.63 19.20 13.93
C LEU A 109 9.47 18.96 12.95
N ASN A 110 8.28 19.48 13.24
CA ASN A 110 7.17 19.37 12.31
C ASN A 110 7.54 20.08 10.99
N ASP A 111 7.12 19.50 9.87
CA ASP A 111 7.25 20.08 8.53
C ASP A 111 8.70 20.19 8.00
N LEU A 112 9.71 19.69 8.73
CA LEU A 112 11.11 19.62 8.23
C LEU A 112 11.33 18.53 7.17
N GLU A 113 10.59 17.43 7.26
CA GLU A 113 10.66 16.31 6.33
C GLU A 113 9.32 16.07 5.64
N SER A 114 9.36 15.71 4.36
CA SER A 114 8.20 15.43 3.51
C SER A 114 8.04 13.95 3.14
N GLY A 115 8.74 13.05 3.82
CA GLY A 115 8.64 11.61 3.59
C GLY A 115 7.39 10.95 4.18
N GLU A 116 7.16 9.68 3.84
CA GLU A 116 6.08 8.85 4.43
C GLU A 116 6.26 8.69 5.95
N SER A 117 7.51 8.60 6.42
CA SER A 117 7.87 8.58 7.84
C SER A 117 7.39 9.82 8.61
N SER A 118 7.37 10.99 7.97
CA SER A 118 6.89 12.23 8.60
C SER A 118 5.37 12.24 8.74
N THR A 119 4.65 11.59 7.81
CA THR A 119 3.20 11.35 7.92
C THR A 119 2.87 10.52 9.14
N LEU A 120 3.58 9.41 9.35
CA LEU A 120 3.38 8.56 10.52
C LEU A 120 3.76 9.25 11.82
N SER A 121 4.89 9.97 11.83
CA SER A 121 5.33 10.74 13.00
C SER A 121 4.30 11.78 13.40
N LEU A 122 3.73 12.51 12.44
CA LEU A 122 2.66 13.48 12.68
C LEU A 122 1.42 12.81 13.26
N ALA A 123 0.92 11.76 12.60
CA ALA A 123 -0.30 11.06 13.02
C ALA A 123 -0.15 10.43 14.41
N PHE A 124 1.04 9.92 14.74
CA PHE A 124 1.33 9.31 16.04
C PHE A 124 1.48 10.37 17.14
N ASN A 125 2.34 11.36 16.93
CA ASN A 125 2.69 12.38 17.94
C ASN A 125 1.49 13.27 18.30
N GLN A 126 0.60 13.52 17.34
CA GLN A 126 -0.62 14.31 17.56
C GLN A 126 -1.80 13.46 18.04
N ARG A 127 -1.57 12.19 18.41
CA ARG A 127 -2.59 11.25 18.91
C ARG A 127 -3.73 10.91 17.94
N ILE A 128 -3.58 11.23 16.65
CA ILE A 128 -4.57 10.91 15.61
C ILE A 128 -4.69 9.40 15.43
N LEU A 129 -3.57 8.67 15.37
CA LEU A 129 -3.57 7.20 15.31
C LEU A 129 -4.27 6.57 16.52
N HIS A 130 -4.22 7.22 17.68
CA HIS A 130 -4.76 6.69 18.93
C HIS A 130 -6.28 6.84 18.95
N ASP A 131 -6.75 8.04 18.63
CA ASP A 131 -8.17 8.33 18.43
C ASP A 131 -8.80 7.43 17.36
N PHE A 132 -8.17 7.34 16.18
CA PHE A 132 -8.72 6.60 15.05
C PHE A 132 -8.81 5.09 15.29
N LEU A 133 -7.72 4.49 15.76
CA LEU A 133 -7.60 3.03 15.90
C LEU A 133 -8.23 2.50 17.19
N TYR A 134 -8.19 3.27 18.28
CA TYR A 134 -8.56 2.78 19.62
C TYR A 134 -9.68 3.59 20.27
N GLU A 135 -10.15 4.67 19.63
CA GLU A 135 -11.15 5.59 20.21
C GLU A 135 -10.71 6.17 21.56
N ASP A 136 -9.40 6.24 21.77
CA ASP A 136 -8.80 6.66 23.02
C ASP A 136 -7.46 7.35 22.77
N ILE A 137 -7.43 8.67 22.93
CA ILE A 137 -6.20 9.48 22.82
C ILE A 137 -5.14 9.15 23.88
N THR A 138 -5.52 8.48 24.96
CA THR A 138 -4.64 8.07 26.05
C THR A 138 -4.07 6.67 25.87
N ALA A 139 -4.50 5.94 24.83
CA ALA A 139 -3.97 4.64 24.48
C ALA A 139 -2.43 4.66 24.40
N SER A 140 -1.80 3.54 24.73
CA SER A 140 -0.35 3.38 24.71
C SER A 140 0.02 2.17 23.87
N PRO A 141 -0.15 2.24 22.53
CA PRO A 141 0.21 1.15 21.65
C PRO A 141 1.72 0.90 21.68
N ARG A 142 2.11 -0.38 21.62
CA ARG A 142 3.49 -0.79 21.40
C ARG A 142 3.83 -0.57 19.93
N ILE A 143 4.94 0.14 19.69
CA ILE A 143 5.44 0.44 18.36
C ILE A 143 6.47 -0.60 17.97
N TYR A 144 6.31 -1.16 16.78
CA TYR A 144 7.30 -2.00 16.13
C TYR A 144 7.63 -1.36 14.77
N ILE A 145 8.92 -1.10 14.55
CA ILE A 145 9.46 -0.64 13.28
C ILE A 145 10.10 -1.86 12.61
N PRO A 146 9.34 -2.63 11.82
CA PRO A 146 9.88 -3.76 11.10
C PRO A 146 10.95 -3.28 10.11
N GLY A 147 11.98 -4.11 9.90
CA GLY A 147 12.93 -3.91 8.81
C GLY A 147 12.29 -4.26 7.46
N ARG A 148 12.96 -5.09 6.67
CA ARG A 148 12.38 -5.63 5.42
C ARG A 148 12.13 -7.14 5.56
N PRO A 149 11.02 -7.54 6.21
CA PRO A 149 10.73 -8.95 6.44
C PRO A 149 10.56 -9.70 5.11
N ARG A 150 10.79 -11.01 5.16
CA ARG A 150 10.57 -11.92 4.04
C ARG A 150 9.62 -13.02 4.45
N LEU A 151 8.72 -13.39 3.54
CA LEU A 151 7.78 -14.48 3.74
C LEU A 151 7.64 -15.34 2.49
N THR A 152 7.55 -16.65 2.69
CA THR A 152 7.03 -17.57 1.68
C THR A 152 5.55 -17.76 1.98
N MET A 153 4.70 -17.43 1.01
CA MET A 153 3.25 -17.39 1.20
C MET A 153 2.52 -17.74 -0.08
N SER A 154 1.28 -18.20 0.08
CA SER A 154 0.35 -18.44 -1.01
C SER A 154 -0.96 -17.73 -0.73
N TYR A 155 -1.59 -17.21 -1.77
CA TYR A 155 -2.94 -16.63 -1.68
C TYR A 155 -3.57 -16.57 -3.06
N ARG A 156 -4.88 -16.35 -3.09
CA ARG A 156 -5.66 -16.16 -4.31
C ARG A 156 -5.95 -14.69 -4.54
N VAL A 157 -6.09 -14.33 -5.81
CA VAL A 157 -6.65 -13.07 -6.27
C VAL A 157 -7.62 -13.37 -7.41
N GLY A 158 -8.91 -13.14 -7.20
CA GLY A 158 -9.96 -13.60 -8.10
C GLY A 158 -9.87 -15.12 -8.32
N SER A 159 -9.61 -15.52 -9.57
CA SER A 159 -9.41 -16.92 -9.98
C SER A 159 -7.95 -17.40 -9.93
N VAL A 160 -6.98 -16.49 -9.78
CA VAL A 160 -5.55 -16.80 -9.87
C VAL A 160 -4.98 -17.19 -8.51
N GLN A 161 -4.28 -18.32 -8.45
CA GLN A 161 -3.47 -18.72 -7.29
C GLN A 161 -2.05 -18.19 -7.44
N LEU A 162 -1.57 -17.45 -6.46
CA LEU A 162 -0.18 -16.97 -6.40
C LEU A 162 0.61 -17.76 -5.36
N GLN A 163 1.88 -17.95 -5.68
CA GLN A 163 2.88 -18.63 -4.86
C GLN A 163 4.12 -17.74 -4.81
N LEU A 164 4.37 -17.15 -3.64
CA LEU A 164 5.44 -16.20 -3.41
C LEU A 164 6.53 -16.89 -2.60
N THR A 165 7.77 -16.82 -3.09
CA THR A 165 8.92 -17.47 -2.41
C THR A 165 9.88 -16.44 -1.83
N SER A 166 9.97 -16.36 -0.50
CA SER A 166 10.85 -15.40 0.19
C SER A 166 10.65 -13.96 -0.32
N GLN A 167 9.39 -13.60 -0.57
CA GLN A 167 9.03 -12.26 -1.01
C GLN A 167 9.38 -11.28 0.09
N GLN A 168 10.16 -10.26 -0.25
CA GLN A 168 10.45 -9.15 0.63
C GLN A 168 9.29 -8.16 0.57
N MET A 169 8.89 -7.64 1.72
CA MET A 169 7.89 -6.58 1.83
C MET A 169 8.47 -5.41 2.62
N GLU A 170 7.95 -4.23 2.32
CA GLU A 170 8.14 -3.01 3.12
C GLU A 170 6.95 -2.92 4.07
N VAL A 171 7.20 -2.49 5.29
CA VAL A 171 6.16 -2.28 6.30
C VAL A 171 6.54 -1.00 7.03
N ASP A 172 5.76 0.06 6.90
CA ASP A 172 6.16 1.36 7.44
C ASP A 172 6.08 1.40 8.97
N LEU A 173 5.00 0.83 9.51
CA LEU A 173 4.76 0.79 10.95
C LEU A 173 3.91 -0.43 11.31
N THR A 174 4.15 -0.98 12.50
CA THR A 174 3.24 -1.94 13.13
C THR A 174 2.96 -1.51 14.57
N LEU A 175 1.69 -1.52 14.94
CA LEU A 175 1.23 -1.20 16.28
C LEU A 175 0.60 -2.44 16.92
N GLU A 176 0.75 -2.57 18.23
CA GLU A 176 -0.01 -3.53 19.03
C GLU A 176 -0.65 -2.81 20.22
N HIS A 177 -1.94 -3.04 20.42
CA HIS A 177 -2.67 -2.57 21.59
C HIS A 177 -3.79 -3.54 21.91
N ASP A 178 -3.94 -3.93 23.18
CA ASP A 178 -4.99 -4.83 23.67
C ASP A 178 -5.17 -6.13 22.88
N ARG A 179 -4.04 -6.69 22.39
CA ARG A 179 -3.94 -7.90 21.56
C ARG A 179 -4.46 -7.73 20.13
N ILE A 180 -4.64 -6.50 19.67
CA ILE A 180 -4.92 -6.16 18.28
C ILE A 180 -3.61 -5.69 17.66
N VAL A 181 -3.23 -6.30 16.54
CA VAL A 181 -2.05 -5.90 15.75
C VAL A 181 -2.52 -5.15 14.51
N THR A 182 -2.04 -3.92 14.33
CA THR A 182 -2.35 -3.09 13.16
C THR A 182 -1.08 -2.84 12.36
N VAL A 183 -1.04 -3.33 11.12
CA VAL A 183 -0.01 -2.90 10.15
C VAL A 183 -0.43 -1.59 9.53
N VAL A 184 0.51 -0.67 9.31
CA VAL A 184 0.21 0.66 8.79
C VAL A 184 1.06 0.93 7.56
N GLU A 185 0.40 1.34 6.49
CA GLU A 185 1.00 1.88 5.26
C GLU A 185 0.71 3.39 5.21
N ALA A 186 1.69 4.21 4.85
CA ALA A 186 1.55 5.66 4.80
C ALA A 186 1.97 6.24 3.45
N LYS A 187 1.19 7.19 2.93
CA LYS A 187 1.53 7.97 1.74
C LYS A 187 1.40 9.46 2.03
N ASN A 188 2.37 10.25 1.55
CA ASN A 188 2.31 11.71 1.62
C ASN A 188 1.68 12.32 0.35
N SER A 189 0.57 11.74 -0.10
CA SER A 189 -0.25 12.22 -1.21
C SER A 189 -1.68 11.66 -1.09
N LEU A 190 -2.65 12.33 -1.71
CA LEU A 190 -3.98 11.75 -1.89
C LEU A 190 -3.97 10.81 -3.09
N LEU A 191 -4.47 9.60 -2.88
CA LEU A 191 -4.61 8.56 -3.89
C LEU A 191 -6.10 8.22 -4.05
N SER A 192 -6.50 7.84 -5.27
CA SER A 192 -7.84 7.32 -5.55
C SER A 192 -7.98 5.84 -5.20
N ASP A 193 -6.89 5.10 -5.36
CA ASP A 193 -6.81 3.66 -5.20
C ASP A 193 -5.41 3.26 -4.74
N PHE A 194 -5.26 2.00 -4.36
CA PHE A 194 -3.99 1.39 -4.01
C PHE A 194 -3.96 -0.09 -4.37
N ALA A 195 -2.78 -0.63 -4.64
CA ALA A 195 -2.56 -2.06 -4.80
C ALA A 195 -2.67 -2.75 -3.44
N ILE A 196 -3.59 -3.71 -3.31
CA ILE A 196 -3.97 -4.30 -2.02
C ILE A 196 -2.79 -4.99 -1.32
N TYR A 197 -1.78 -5.44 -2.09
CA TYR A 197 -0.60 -6.12 -1.54
C TYR A 197 0.17 -5.27 -0.53
N GLN A 198 0.13 -3.93 -0.67
CA GLN A 198 0.84 -3.00 0.20
C GLN A 198 0.47 -3.22 1.67
N ILE A 199 -0.81 -3.51 1.93
CA ILE A 199 -1.31 -3.81 3.28
C ILE A 199 -1.56 -5.30 3.53
N PHE A 200 -1.85 -6.09 2.49
CA PHE A 200 -2.12 -7.52 2.63
C PHE A 200 -0.87 -8.35 2.95
N HIS A 201 0.28 -8.07 2.32
CA HIS A 201 1.51 -8.81 2.61
C HIS A 201 1.95 -8.65 4.07
N PRO A 202 2.00 -7.43 4.63
CA PRO A 202 2.28 -7.24 6.05
C PRO A 202 1.24 -7.90 6.96
N PHE A 203 -0.06 -7.77 6.64
CA PHE A 203 -1.14 -8.44 7.36
C PHE A 203 -0.94 -9.96 7.41
N LYS A 204 -0.69 -10.60 6.27
CA LYS A 204 -0.49 -12.05 6.16
C LYS A 204 0.76 -12.49 6.91
N TYR A 205 1.83 -11.69 6.86
CA TYR A 205 3.05 -11.93 7.63
C TYR A 205 2.79 -12.02 9.13
N TYR A 206 2.14 -11.02 9.72
CA TYR A 206 1.87 -11.04 11.16
C TYR A 206 0.86 -12.12 11.53
N SER A 207 -0.20 -12.30 10.73
CA SER A 207 -1.21 -13.33 10.99
C SER A 207 -0.59 -14.74 10.99
N GLN A 208 0.27 -15.05 10.03
CA GLN A 208 1.00 -16.32 10.00
C GLN A 208 1.98 -16.45 11.18
N LYS A 209 2.79 -15.42 11.47
CA LYS A 209 3.77 -15.49 12.57
C LYS A 209 3.11 -15.62 13.95
N LEU A 210 1.96 -14.99 14.15
CA LEU A 210 1.20 -15.10 15.40
C LEU A 210 0.58 -16.49 15.54
N ARG A 211 0.01 -17.03 14.45
CA ARG A 211 -0.55 -18.39 14.41
C ARG A 211 0.52 -19.46 14.69
N ASP A 212 1.66 -19.36 14.02
CA ASP A 212 2.80 -20.30 14.18
C ASP A 212 3.33 -20.33 15.62
N ARG A 213 3.17 -19.22 16.35
CA ARG A 213 3.59 -19.08 17.75
C ARG A 213 2.49 -19.42 18.77
N GLY A 214 1.28 -19.76 18.33
CA GLY A 214 0.13 -19.96 19.22
C GLY A 214 -0.26 -18.69 20.00
N SER A 215 -0.05 -17.51 19.42
CA SER A 215 -0.32 -16.23 20.07
C SER A 215 -1.81 -16.01 20.33
N PRO A 216 -2.20 -15.45 21.50
CA PRO A 216 -3.60 -15.13 21.82
C PRO A 216 -4.06 -13.79 21.20
N ALA A 217 -3.54 -13.42 20.03
CA ALA A 217 -3.94 -12.20 19.33
C ALA A 217 -5.45 -12.26 19.01
N LYS A 218 -6.16 -11.16 19.27
CA LYS A 218 -7.59 -11.05 18.98
C LYS A 218 -7.84 -10.81 17.49
N GLU A 219 -6.99 -9.97 16.89
CA GLU A 219 -7.16 -9.53 15.51
C GLU A 219 -5.81 -9.06 14.95
N VAL A 220 -5.64 -9.26 13.64
CA VAL A 220 -4.67 -8.52 12.82
C VAL A 220 -5.47 -7.72 11.81
N ASN A 221 -5.22 -6.42 11.71
CA ASN A 221 -5.88 -5.55 10.75
C ASN A 221 -4.85 -4.63 10.10
N ALA A 222 -5.27 -3.85 9.11
CA ALA A 222 -4.39 -2.98 8.36
C ALA A 222 -4.97 -1.58 8.23
N CYS A 223 -4.14 -0.57 8.46
CA CYS A 223 -4.52 0.83 8.33
C CYS A 223 -3.73 1.48 7.21
N TYR A 224 -4.43 2.22 6.34
CA TYR A 224 -3.82 3.07 5.34
C TYR A 224 -3.94 4.53 5.77
N VAL A 225 -2.82 5.26 5.74
CA VAL A 225 -2.75 6.68 6.15
C VAL A 225 -2.33 7.53 4.96
N LEU A 226 -3.16 8.48 4.57
CA LEU A 226 -2.87 9.46 3.52
C LEU A 226 -2.72 10.84 4.13
N ARG A 227 -1.59 11.49 3.91
CA ARG A 227 -1.39 12.90 4.24
C ARG A 227 -1.46 13.74 2.97
N SER A 228 -2.07 14.90 3.10
CA SER A 228 -2.02 15.95 2.08
C SER A 228 -1.98 17.31 2.73
N GLU A 229 -1.38 18.26 2.02
CA GLU A 229 -1.37 19.66 2.43
C GLU A 229 -1.91 20.50 1.27
N GLN A 230 -2.99 21.26 1.53
CA GLN A 230 -3.59 22.15 0.55
C GLN A 230 -3.77 23.53 1.18
N THR A 231 -3.18 24.56 0.57
CA THR A 231 -3.29 25.96 1.04
C THR A 231 -2.97 26.13 2.53
N GLY A 232 -2.00 25.37 3.06
CA GLY A 232 -1.59 25.39 4.46
C GLY A 232 -2.47 24.58 5.42
N LEU A 233 -3.55 23.96 4.96
CA LEU A 233 -4.33 23.00 5.73
C LEU A 233 -3.77 21.60 5.53
N ILE A 234 -3.35 20.97 6.62
CA ILE A 234 -2.90 19.57 6.61
C ILE A 234 -4.12 18.68 6.88
N CYS A 235 -4.36 17.74 5.98
CA CYS A 235 -5.37 16.71 6.13
C CYS A 235 -4.71 15.33 6.26
N VAL A 236 -5.15 14.55 7.23
CA VAL A 236 -4.77 13.15 7.40
C VAL A 236 -6.01 12.30 7.25
N ARG A 237 -6.07 11.49 6.18
CA ARG A 237 -7.12 10.49 5.96
C ARG A 237 -6.64 9.14 6.42
N MET A 238 -7.52 8.40 7.07
CA MET A 238 -7.20 7.06 7.56
C MET A 238 -8.30 6.09 7.16
N TYR A 239 -7.89 4.88 6.82
CA TYR A 239 -8.76 3.79 6.42
C TYR A 239 -8.30 2.52 7.11
N LEU A 240 -9.11 2.00 8.02
CA LEU A 240 -8.89 0.73 8.69
C LEU A 240 -9.60 -0.37 7.90
N TYR A 241 -8.85 -1.39 7.52
CA TYR A 241 -9.31 -2.54 6.78
C TYR A 241 -9.04 -3.84 7.55
N ARG A 242 -9.84 -4.85 7.25
CA ARG A 242 -9.59 -6.24 7.62
C ARG A 242 -9.68 -7.13 6.38
N PHE A 243 -9.16 -8.34 6.48
CA PHE A 243 -9.31 -9.37 5.45
C PHE A 243 -10.17 -10.50 6.01
N LEU A 244 -11.29 -10.80 5.34
CA LEU A 244 -12.23 -11.83 5.78
C LEU A 244 -11.70 -13.26 5.57
N ASP A 245 -10.78 -13.42 4.60
CA ASP A 245 -10.12 -14.67 4.28
C ASP A 245 -8.63 -14.41 4.08
N GLU A 246 -7.80 -14.92 4.99
CA GLU A 246 -6.35 -14.73 4.98
C GLU A 246 -5.65 -15.30 3.74
N ASP A 247 -6.32 -16.20 3.00
CA ASP A 247 -5.83 -16.81 1.77
C ASP A 247 -6.36 -16.13 0.51
N ARG A 248 -7.06 -15.00 0.66
CA ARG A 248 -7.57 -14.17 -0.45
C ARG A 248 -7.25 -12.70 -0.25
N ILE A 249 -6.46 -12.14 -1.17
CA ILE A 249 -6.13 -10.70 -1.14
C ILE A 249 -7.36 -9.83 -1.40
N ASP A 250 -8.30 -10.34 -2.20
CA ASP A 250 -9.55 -9.71 -2.58
C ASP A 250 -10.65 -9.81 -1.51
N SER A 251 -10.34 -10.35 -0.32
CA SER A 251 -11.24 -10.39 0.83
C SER A 251 -11.20 -9.13 1.71
N ILE A 252 -10.51 -8.09 1.25
CA ILE A 252 -10.39 -6.80 1.93
C ILE A 252 -11.77 -6.19 2.20
N GLN A 253 -11.94 -5.66 3.40
CA GLN A 253 -13.15 -4.97 3.82
C GLN A 253 -12.81 -3.74 4.66
N LEU A 254 -13.40 -2.59 4.31
CA LEU A 254 -13.34 -1.39 5.15
C LEU A 254 -14.07 -1.61 6.47
N VAL A 255 -13.39 -1.26 7.57
CA VAL A 255 -13.92 -1.27 8.93
C VAL A 255 -14.28 0.15 9.37
N ARG A 256 -13.38 1.11 9.12
CA ARG A 256 -13.55 2.50 9.54
C ARG A 256 -12.76 3.43 8.62
N LYS A 257 -13.24 4.65 8.43
CA LYS A 257 -12.51 5.74 7.79
C LYS A 257 -12.76 7.08 8.48
N ALA A 258 -11.81 7.99 8.38
CA ALA A 258 -11.94 9.35 8.90
C ALA A 258 -10.95 10.30 8.22
N GLU A 259 -11.27 11.60 8.24
CA GLU A 259 -10.36 12.68 7.86
C GLU A 259 -10.16 13.62 9.05
N TYR A 260 -8.91 13.83 9.42
CA TYR A 260 -8.50 14.79 10.45
C TYR A 260 -7.93 16.02 9.75
N ARG A 261 -8.54 17.17 9.99
CA ARG A 261 -8.13 18.48 9.48
C ARG A 261 -7.37 19.21 10.57
N LEU A 262 -6.05 19.29 10.42
CA LEU A 262 -5.18 19.81 11.47
C LEU A 262 -5.24 21.33 11.48
N VAL A 263 -5.67 21.88 12.62
CA VAL A 263 -5.71 23.33 12.87
C VAL A 263 -4.70 23.66 13.95
N ARG A 264 -3.78 24.57 13.65
CA ARG A 264 -2.78 25.01 14.63
C ARG A 264 -3.47 25.69 15.81
N ARG A 265 -3.13 25.26 17.03
CA ARG A 265 -3.54 25.90 18.28
C ARG A 265 -2.70 27.14 18.59
#